data_AF-A0A8D8F4I1-F1
#
_entry.id   AF-A0A8D8F4I1-F1
#
_cell.length_a   1.000
_cell.length_b   1.000
_cell.length_c   1.000
_cell.angle_alpha   90.00
_cell.angle_beta   90.00
_cell.angle_gamma   90.00
#
_symmetry.space_group_name_H-M   'P 1'
#
loop_
_entity.id
_entity.type
_entity.pdbx_description
1 polymer ?
#
loop_
_entity_poly.entity_id
_entity_poly.type
_entity_poly.pdbx_seq_one_letter_code
_entity_poly.pdbx_strand_id
1 'polypeptide(L)'
;MSATLPNMGLLVDWLGAEQFRTDFRPIELREMVKMGNCIFDREKKLLRKLEVGEFGEVGRDQDQVAQLCLETILEGCSVIVFCPSKDWCEKLALHLAQFIYKSLKVEGELGEKMRLQMDQGKMEQALARLKNCPVGLDPVLGKTAGYGCVY
;
A
#
# COMPACT_ATOMS: atom_id res chain seq x y z
N MET A 1 -0.07 28.17 -1.90
CA MET A 1 -0.71 26.98 -2.49
C MET A 1 -1.22 26.11 -1.36
N SER A 2 -2.44 25.57 -1.45
CA SER A 2 -3.07 24.74 -0.41
C SER A 2 -3.93 23.63 -1.03
N ALA A 3 -4.36 22.66 -0.22
CA ALA A 3 -5.50 21.81 -0.57
C ALA A 3 -6.80 22.62 -0.66
N THR A 4 -7.87 22.00 -1.16
CA THR A 4 -9.20 22.62 -1.24
C THR A 4 -9.75 22.86 0.16
N LEU A 5 -9.91 24.13 0.52
CA LEU A 5 -10.46 24.57 1.81
C LEU A 5 -11.82 25.26 1.59
N PRO A 6 -12.83 25.01 2.46
CA PRO A 6 -14.15 25.61 2.30
C PRO A 6 -14.15 27.13 2.54
N ASN A 7 -13.24 27.64 3.38
CA ASN A 7 -13.16 29.03 3.82
C ASN A 7 -11.98 29.79 3.19
N MET A 8 -11.61 29.43 1.96
CA MET A 8 -10.40 29.94 1.31
C MET A 8 -10.40 31.47 1.14
N GLY A 9 -11.59 32.07 0.96
CA GLY A 9 -11.75 33.53 0.84
C GLY A 9 -11.18 34.32 2.02
N LEU A 10 -11.30 33.82 3.26
CA LEU A 10 -10.78 34.51 4.44
C LEU A 10 -9.27 34.71 4.40
N LEU A 11 -8.52 33.72 3.91
CA LEU A 11 -7.07 33.83 3.78
C LEU A 11 -6.67 34.69 2.59
N VAL A 12 -7.47 34.68 1.51
CA VAL A 12 -7.26 35.54 0.34
C VAL A 12 -7.39 37.01 0.75
N ASP A 13 -8.46 37.35 1.48
CA ASP A 13 -8.70 38.69 2.02
C ASP A 13 -7.61 39.10 3.02
N TRP A 14 -7.26 38.20 3.95
CA TRP A 14 -6.23 38.45 4.96
C TRP A 14 -4.85 38.73 4.35
N LEU A 15 -4.50 38.01 3.28
CA LEU A 15 -3.22 38.16 2.59
C LEU A 15 -3.24 39.27 1.51
N GLY A 16 -4.40 39.82 1.17
CA GLY A 16 -4.56 40.72 0.03
C GLY A 16 -4.15 40.06 -1.30
N ALA A 17 -4.45 38.77 -1.45
CA ALA A 17 -3.99 37.94 -2.57
C ALA A 17 -5.09 37.73 -3.62
N GLU A 18 -4.73 37.14 -4.76
CA GLU A 18 -5.67 36.61 -5.75
C GLU A 18 -5.81 35.09 -5.61
N GLN A 19 -6.96 34.54 -5.98
CA GLN A 19 -7.26 33.11 -5.88
C GLN A 19 -7.38 32.44 -7.26
N PHE A 20 -6.65 31.34 -7.41
CA PHE A 20 -6.90 30.36 -8.48
C PHE A 20 -7.32 29.02 -7.87
N ARG A 21 -8.41 28.43 -8.38
CA ARG A 21 -8.94 27.13 -7.94
C ARG A 21 -9.23 26.25 -9.15
N THR A 22 -8.83 24.99 -9.06
CA THR A 22 -9.16 23.95 -10.04
C THR A 22 -9.28 22.61 -9.32
N ASP A 23 -10.19 21.76 -9.81
CA ASP A 23 -10.31 20.37 -9.38
C ASP A 23 -9.64 19.43 -10.41
N PHE A 24 -8.86 19.98 -11.35
CA PHE A 24 -8.15 19.19 -12.36
C PHE A 24 -7.16 18.22 -11.71
N ARG A 25 -7.26 16.95 -12.10
CA ARG A 25 -6.36 15.88 -11.67
C ARG A 25 -5.97 15.03 -12.89
N PRO A 26 -4.68 14.95 -13.27
CA PRO A 26 -4.26 14.21 -14.46
C PRO A 26 -4.60 12.71 -14.44
N ILE A 27 -4.58 12.11 -13.25
CA ILE A 27 -4.93 10.69 -13.04
C ILE A 27 -6.16 10.64 -12.15
N GLU A 28 -7.23 10.00 -12.63
CA GLU A 28 -8.50 9.86 -11.90
C GLU A 28 -8.28 9.28 -10.48
N LEU A 29 -8.97 9.85 -9.49
CA LEU A 29 -9.04 9.28 -8.14
C LEU A 29 -10.33 8.51 -7.93
N ARG A 30 -10.23 7.18 -7.94
CA ARG A 30 -11.33 6.30 -7.55
C ARG A 30 -11.31 6.07 -6.05
N GLU A 31 -12.27 6.68 -5.35
CA GLU A 31 -12.49 6.45 -3.92
C GLU A 31 -13.49 5.32 -3.75
N MET A 32 -13.14 4.38 -2.87
CA MET A 32 -13.93 3.20 -2.57
C MET A 32 -13.93 2.94 -1.07
N VAL A 33 -14.96 2.27 -0.57
CA VAL A 33 -15.04 1.82 0.82
C VAL A 33 -15.26 0.32 0.88
N LYS A 34 -14.47 -0.37 1.71
CA LYS A 34 -14.64 -1.79 2.01
C LYS A 34 -15.45 -1.95 3.30
N MET A 35 -16.51 -2.76 3.25
CA MET A 35 -17.29 -3.19 4.42
C MET A 35 -17.44 -4.71 4.40
N GLY A 36 -16.90 -5.38 5.41
CA GLY A 36 -16.74 -6.84 5.36
C GLY A 36 -15.92 -7.25 4.13
N ASN A 37 -16.47 -8.14 3.30
CA ASN A 37 -15.87 -8.54 2.03
C ASN A 37 -16.38 -7.74 0.81
N CYS A 38 -17.20 -6.71 1.01
CA CYS A 38 -17.80 -5.96 -0.09
C CYS A 38 -17.10 -4.61 -0.29
N ILE A 39 -16.82 -4.23 -1.53
CA ILE A 39 -16.25 -2.93 -1.91
C ILE A 39 -17.33 -2.11 -2.62
N PHE A 40 -17.50 -0.87 -2.20
CA PHE A 40 -18.50 0.08 -2.71
C PHE A 40 -17.82 1.35 -3.25
N ASP A 41 -18.47 2.02 -4.20
CA ASP A 41 -18.05 3.34 -4.68
C ASP A 41 -18.55 4.48 -3.78
N ARG A 42 -18.29 5.73 -4.21
CA ARG A 42 -18.75 6.95 -3.53
C ARG A 42 -20.28 7.05 -3.41
N GLU A 43 -21.03 6.44 -4.33
CA GLU A 43 -22.49 6.41 -4.36
C GLU A 43 -23.07 5.24 -3.55
N LYS A 44 -22.22 4.47 -2.86
CA LYS A 44 -22.57 3.27 -2.09
C LYS A 44 -23.10 2.13 -2.96
N LYS A 45 -22.80 2.13 -4.25
CA LYS A 45 -23.10 1.02 -5.14
C LYS A 45 -22.03 -0.06 -4.96
N LEU A 46 -22.47 -1.31 -4.84
CA LEU A 46 -21.58 -2.46 -4.75
C LEU A 46 -20.77 -2.60 -6.04
N LEU A 47 -19.44 -2.55 -5.94
CA LEU A 47 -18.51 -2.71 -7.06
C LEU A 47 -18.03 -4.16 -7.19
N ARG A 48 -17.53 -4.73 -6.11
CA ARG A 48 -17.02 -6.12 -6.09
C ARG A 48 -17.13 -6.73 -4.70
N LYS A 49 -17.17 -8.06 -4.66
CA LYS A 49 -16.97 -8.84 -3.44
C LYS A 49 -15.60 -9.48 -3.49
N LEU A 50 -14.83 -9.36 -2.41
CA LEU A 50 -13.58 -10.06 -2.22
C LEU A 50 -13.88 -11.52 -1.88
N GLU A 51 -13.50 -12.40 -2.79
CA GLU A 51 -13.52 -13.83 -2.57
C GLU A 51 -12.13 -14.29 -2.13
N VAL A 52 -12.08 -15.34 -1.32
CA VAL A 52 -10.83 -15.90 -0.76
C VAL A 52 -9.89 -16.42 -1.87
N GLY A 53 -10.44 -16.73 -3.06
CA GLY A 53 -9.71 -16.78 -4.33
C GLY A 53 -8.45 -17.66 -4.39
N GLU A 54 -7.60 -17.36 -5.39
CA GLU A 54 -6.32 -18.04 -5.70
C GLU A 54 -5.27 -17.91 -4.59
N PHE A 55 -5.49 -16.99 -3.66
CA PHE A 55 -4.62 -16.78 -2.52
C PHE A 55 -4.90 -17.86 -1.45
N GLY A 56 -6.09 -18.47 -1.41
CA GLY A 56 -6.49 -19.45 -0.40
C GLY A 56 -6.82 -18.79 0.93
N GLU A 57 -7.07 -19.58 1.99
CA GLU A 57 -7.06 -19.07 3.38
C GLU A 57 -5.63 -18.63 3.74
N VAL A 58 -5.21 -17.51 3.17
CA VAL A 58 -3.99 -16.78 3.47
C VAL A 58 -4.10 -16.38 4.93
N GLY A 59 -3.58 -17.27 5.79
CA GLY A 59 -4.03 -17.41 7.17
C GLY A 59 -4.19 -16.10 7.92
N ARG A 60 -5.28 -15.97 8.69
CA ARG A 60 -5.59 -14.81 9.55
C ARG A 60 -5.48 -13.42 8.89
N ASP A 61 -5.69 -13.27 7.58
CA ASP A 61 -5.96 -11.95 7.00
C ASP A 61 -7.41 -11.51 7.28
N GLN A 62 -7.69 -11.13 8.53
CA GLN A 62 -9.06 -10.81 9.00
C GLN A 62 -9.73 -9.71 8.14
N ASP A 63 -8.95 -8.74 7.69
CA ASP A 63 -9.45 -7.59 6.93
C ASP A 63 -9.12 -7.62 5.45
N GLN A 64 -8.56 -8.74 4.94
CA GLN A 64 -8.20 -8.93 3.52
C GLN A 64 -7.23 -7.85 3.01
N VAL A 65 -6.41 -7.28 3.90
CA VAL A 65 -5.45 -6.22 3.54
C VAL A 65 -4.32 -6.81 2.73
N ALA A 66 -3.86 -8.01 3.08
CA ALA A 66 -2.81 -8.69 2.33
C ALA A 66 -3.31 -9.08 0.94
N GLN A 67 -4.54 -9.58 0.83
CA GLN A 67 -5.15 -9.88 -0.47
C GLN A 67 -5.13 -8.65 -1.39
N LEU A 68 -5.61 -7.49 -0.92
CA LEU A 68 -5.61 -6.25 -1.73
C LEU A 68 -4.20 -5.79 -2.13
N CYS A 69 -3.23 -5.93 -1.23
CA CYS A 69 -1.84 -5.60 -1.53
C CYS A 69 -1.25 -6.53 -2.60
N LEU A 70 -1.49 -7.85 -2.48
CA LEU A 70 -0.97 -8.85 -3.41
C LEU A 70 -1.61 -8.70 -4.80
N GLU A 71 -2.93 -8.47 -4.89
CA GLU A 71 -3.61 -8.15 -6.14
C GLU A 71 -2.94 -6.96 -6.85
N THR A 72 -2.65 -5.89 -6.10
CA THR A 72 -1.98 -4.69 -6.63
C THR A 72 -0.56 -4.99 -7.13
N ILE A 73 0.21 -5.78 -6.37
CA ILE A 73 1.58 -6.16 -6.74
C ILE A 73 1.57 -7.01 -8.01
N LEU A 74 0.63 -7.95 -8.15
CA LEU A 74 0.52 -8.80 -9.35
C LEU A 74 0.20 -8.01 -10.62
N GLU A 75 -0.50 -6.89 -10.50
CA GLU A 75 -0.73 -5.95 -11.60
C GLU A 75 0.52 -5.11 -11.93
N GLY A 76 1.63 -5.30 -11.22
CA GLY A 76 2.86 -4.52 -11.39
C GLY A 76 2.82 -3.13 -10.75
N CYS A 77 1.90 -2.92 -9.82
CA CYS A 77 1.74 -1.65 -9.10
C CYS A 77 2.32 -1.73 -7.67
N SER A 78 2.54 -0.56 -7.06
CA SER A 78 2.92 -0.43 -5.65
C SER A 78 1.73 0.00 -4.80
N VAL A 79 1.70 -0.42 -3.53
CA VAL A 79 0.64 -0.09 -2.57
C VAL A 79 1.19 0.72 -1.40
N ILE A 80 0.41 1.69 -0.92
CA ILE A 80 0.67 2.43 0.33
C ILE A 80 -0.47 2.10 1.29
N VAL A 81 -0.14 1.64 2.50
CA VAL A 81 -1.12 1.32 3.54
C VAL A 81 -0.92 2.27 4.72
N PHE A 82 -1.96 3.02 5.06
CA PHE A 82 -1.96 3.90 6.23
C PHE A 82 -2.49 3.15 7.46
N CYS A 83 -1.65 3.03 8.48
CA CYS A 83 -1.98 2.40 9.75
C CYS A 83 -2.24 3.45 10.85
N PRO A 84 -3.03 3.12 11.90
CA PRO A 84 -3.36 4.05 12.97
C PRO A 84 -2.21 4.31 13.97
N SER A 85 -1.19 3.44 14.02
CA SER A 85 -0.02 3.62 14.90
C SER A 85 1.26 3.06 14.27
N LYS A 86 2.41 3.49 14.80
CA LYS A 86 3.74 3.00 14.38
C LYS A 86 3.86 1.48 14.56
N ASP A 87 3.47 0.97 15.73
CA ASP A 87 3.47 -0.47 16.02
C ASP A 87 2.60 -1.27 15.03
N TRP A 88 1.49 -0.69 14.56
CA TRP A 88 0.64 -1.32 13.55
C TRP A 88 1.32 -1.36 12.18
N CYS A 89 2.09 -0.33 11.80
CA CYS A 89 2.89 -0.37 10.58
C CYS A 89 3.89 -1.53 10.62
N GLU A 90 4.63 -1.70 11.72
CA GLU A 90 5.62 -2.78 11.90
C GLU A 90 4.96 -4.16 11.82
N LYS A 91 3.86 -4.37 12.55
CA LYS A 91 3.14 -5.65 12.57
C LYS A 91 2.57 -5.99 11.20
N LEU A 92 1.98 -5.00 10.51
CA LEU A 92 1.43 -5.21 9.18
C LEU A 92 2.54 -5.51 8.15
N ALA A 93 3.66 -4.79 8.20
CA ALA A 93 4.80 -5.04 7.31
C ALA A 93 5.34 -6.47 7.47
N LEU A 94 5.46 -6.96 8.71
CA LEU A 94 5.83 -8.35 8.99
C LEU A 94 4.82 -9.34 8.42
N HIS A 95 3.53 -9.07 8.59
CA HIS A 95 2.46 -9.93 8.10
C HIS A 95 2.46 -10.01 6.57
N LEU A 96 2.54 -8.86 5.89
CA LEU A 96 2.64 -8.77 4.43
C LEU A 96 3.90 -9.47 3.91
N ALA A 97 5.06 -9.26 4.54
CA ALA A 97 6.30 -9.94 4.16
C ALA A 97 6.18 -11.47 4.25
N GLN A 98 5.52 -11.99 5.30
CA GLN A 98 5.26 -13.43 5.42
C GLN A 98 4.34 -13.95 4.31
N PHE A 99 3.34 -13.17 3.90
CA PHE A 99 2.46 -13.57 2.80
C PHE A 99 3.15 -13.54 1.45
N ILE A 100 3.95 -12.51 1.18
CA ILE A 100 4.75 -12.44 -0.03
C ILE A 100 5.73 -13.62 -0.08
N TYR A 101 6.42 -13.91 1.03
CA TYR A 101 7.30 -15.07 1.11
C TYR A 101 6.59 -16.39 0.79
N LYS A 102 5.39 -16.61 1.36
CA LYS A 102 4.59 -17.80 1.05
C LYS A 102 4.18 -17.83 -0.42
N SER A 103 3.76 -16.70 -0.96
CA SER A 103 3.33 -16.56 -2.37
C SER A 103 4.48 -16.84 -3.35
N LEU A 104 5.69 -16.38 -3.03
CA LEU A 104 6.90 -16.65 -3.83
C LEU A 104 7.28 -18.13 -3.87
N LYS A 105 6.91 -18.89 -2.83
CA LYS A 105 7.14 -20.33 -2.72
C LYS A 105 6.09 -21.20 -3.40
N VAL A 106 4.92 -20.64 -3.73
CA VAL A 106 3.89 -21.37 -4.48
C VAL A 106 4.45 -21.72 -5.86
N GLU A 107 4.34 -22.98 -6.24
CA GLU A 107 4.66 -23.42 -7.59
C GLU A 107 3.48 -23.14 -8.53
N GLY A 108 3.77 -22.62 -9.72
CA GLY A 108 2.77 -22.23 -10.71
C GLY A 108 2.82 -20.75 -11.06
N GLU A 109 1.82 -20.32 -11.84
CA GLU A 109 1.77 -18.99 -12.47
C GLU A 109 1.81 -17.85 -11.44
N LEU A 110 1.14 -18.02 -10.29
CA LEU A 110 1.11 -17.00 -9.22
C LEU A 110 2.51 -16.72 -8.65
N GLY A 111 3.28 -17.77 -8.35
CA GLY A 111 4.63 -17.64 -7.82
C GLY A 111 5.60 -17.05 -8.85
N GLU A 112 5.47 -17.42 -10.12
CA GLU A 112 6.26 -16.84 -11.22
C GLU A 112 5.97 -15.35 -11.39
N LYS A 113 4.69 -14.95 -11.44
CA LYS A 113 4.29 -13.54 -11.50
C LYS A 113 4.85 -12.75 -10.31
N MET A 114 4.74 -13.26 -9.08
CA MET A 114 5.28 -12.60 -7.90
C MET A 114 6.81 -12.42 -7.97
N ARG A 115 7.55 -13.42 -8.45
CA ARG A 115 9.01 -13.32 -8.59
C ARG A 115 9.40 -12.27 -9.63
N LEU A 116 8.63 -12.13 -10.72
CA LEU A 116 8.88 -11.10 -11.73
C LEU A 116 8.74 -9.68 -11.19
N GLN A 117 7.87 -9.47 -10.20
CA GLN A 117 7.67 -8.16 -9.57
C GLN A 117 8.77 -7.81 -8.55
N MET A 118 9.62 -8.77 -8.18
CA MET A 118 10.59 -8.64 -7.10
C MET A 118 12.02 -8.57 -7.64
N ASP A 119 12.60 -7.36 -7.65
CA ASP A 119 14.01 -7.15 -7.97
C ASP A 119 14.89 -7.35 -6.74
N GLN A 120 15.30 -8.60 -6.49
CA GLN A 120 16.13 -8.97 -5.33
C GLN A 120 17.46 -8.21 -5.31
N GLY A 121 18.06 -7.96 -6.47
CA GLY A 121 19.34 -7.25 -6.56
C GLY A 121 19.24 -5.81 -6.03
N LYS A 122 18.18 -5.08 -6.40
CA LYS A 122 17.96 -3.72 -5.86
C LYS A 122 17.60 -3.72 -4.38
N MET A 123 16.82 -4.69 -3.92
CA MET A 123 16.47 -4.82 -2.51
C MET A 123 17.69 -5.09 -1.62
N GLU A 124 18.58 -5.98 -2.05
CA GLU A 124 19.85 -6.26 -1.36
C GLU A 124 20.76 -5.03 -1.31
N GLN A 125 20.85 -4.29 -2.41
CA GLN A 125 21.62 -3.03 -2.46
C GLN A 125 21.05 -1.98 -1.50
N ALA A 126 19.72 -1.84 -1.44
CA ALA A 126 19.07 -0.92 -0.51
C ALA A 126 19.33 -1.32 0.95
N LEU A 127 19.21 -2.61 1.27
CA LEU A 127 19.53 -3.16 2.58
C LEU A 127 20.99 -2.95 2.97
N ALA A 128 21.93 -3.15 2.05
CA ALA A 128 23.35 -2.91 2.30
C ALA A 128 23.63 -1.43 2.64
N ARG A 129 22.97 -0.50 1.96
CA ARG A 129 23.08 0.94 2.28
C ARG A 129 22.53 1.25 3.66
N LEU A 130 21.37 0.70 4.02
CA LEU A 130 20.76 0.88 5.34
C LEU A 130 21.64 0.32 6.47
N LYS A 131 22.29 -0.83 6.26
CA LYS A 131 23.24 -1.39 7.23
C LYS A 131 24.43 -0.46 7.49
N ASN A 132 24.85 0.30 6.49
CA ASN A 132 25.95 1.26 6.58
C ASN A 132 25.52 2.64 7.08
N CYS A 133 24.25 2.85 7.44
CA CYS A 133 23.78 4.10 8.04
C CYS A 133 24.18 4.18 9.51
N PRO A 134 24.38 5.40 10.07
CA PRO A 134 24.78 5.59 11.48
C PRO A 134 23.80 4.99 12.50
N VAL A 135 22.52 4.88 12.13
CA VAL A 135 21.45 4.34 12.98
C VAL A 135 21.40 2.81 12.92
N GLY A 136 22.10 2.19 11.96
CA GLY A 136 22.04 0.77 11.67
C GLY A 136 20.75 0.37 10.95
N LEU A 137 20.66 -0.93 10.62
CA LEU A 137 19.47 -1.52 10.02
C LEU A 137 18.49 -1.93 11.13
N ASP A 138 17.26 -1.42 11.02
CA ASP A 138 16.17 -1.81 11.91
C ASP A 138 15.90 -3.33 11.83
N PRO A 139 15.68 -4.04 12.96
CA PRO A 139 15.48 -5.48 12.98
C PRO A 139 14.24 -6.00 12.25
N VAL A 140 13.16 -5.22 12.22
CA VAL A 140 11.92 -5.53 11.50
C VAL A 140 12.11 -5.23 10.02
N LEU A 141 12.65 -4.06 9.69
CA LEU A 141 12.95 -3.67 8.32
C LEU A 141 13.89 -4.67 7.63
N GLY A 142 14.88 -5.18 8.35
CA GLY A 142 15.79 -6.22 7.85
C GLY A 142 15.11 -7.54 7.50
N LYS A 143 13.94 -7.84 8.09
CA LYS A 143 13.13 -9.03 7.79
C LYS A 143 12.13 -8.79 6.66
N THR A 144 11.63 -7.57 6.52
CA THR A 144 10.52 -7.25 5.61
C THR A 144 10.98 -6.69 4.27
N ALA A 145 12.06 -5.91 4.24
CA ALA A 145 12.50 -5.19 3.04
C ALA A 145 12.97 -6.14 1.91
N GLY A 146 13.46 -7.34 2.24
CA GLY A 146 13.78 -8.37 1.25
C GLY A 146 12.57 -8.94 0.50
N TYR A 147 11.37 -8.61 0.96
CA TYR A 147 10.09 -8.96 0.34
C TYR A 147 9.33 -7.73 -0.15
N GLY A 148 10.00 -6.59 -0.31
CA GLY A 148 9.38 -5.34 -0.77
C GLY A 148 8.46 -4.65 0.25
N CYS A 149 8.46 -5.08 1.51
CA CYS A 149 7.64 -4.50 2.58
C CYS A 149 8.47 -3.57 3.48
N VAL A 150 8.08 -2.30 3.56
CA VAL A 150 8.73 -1.27 4.39
C VAL A 150 7.68 -0.44 5.13
N TYR A 151 8.07 0.21 6.23
CA TYR A 151 7.18 1.00 7.09
C TYR A 151 7.87 2.27 7.59
#